data_AF-A0A815X2H1-F1
#
_entry.id   AF-A0A815X2H1-F1
#
_cell.length_a   1.000
_cell.length_b   1.000
_cell.length_c   1.000
_cell.angle_alpha   90.00
_cell.angle_beta   90.00
_cell.angle_gamma   90.00
#
_symmetry.space_group_name_H-M   'P 1'
#
loop_
_entity.id
_entity.type
_entity.pdbx_description
1 polymer ?
#
loop_
_entity_poly.entity_id
_entity_poly.type
_entity_poly.pdbx_seq_one_letter_code
_entity_poly.pdbx_strand_id
1 'polypeptide(L)'
;QARLDYTKFLEHHSNELLPGGVLILCIGCTNDNGFHGGIEIIFQLLYKCAKLLPMTEEELLDFTFPVYYQNYKELIDYDLFKKF
;
A
#
# COMPACT_ATOMS: atom_id res chain seq x y z
N GLN A 1 0.37 5.44 8.21
CA GLN A 1 -1.01 5.22 7.72
C GLN A 1 -1.21 3.77 7.29
N ALA A 2 -0.56 3.31 6.23
CA ALA A 2 -0.75 1.95 5.69
C ALA A 2 -0.64 0.79 6.69
N ARG A 3 0.32 0.82 7.64
CA ARG A 3 0.39 -0.20 8.71
C ARG A 3 -0.88 -0.24 9.56
N LEU A 4 -1.40 0.93 9.95
CA LEU A 4 -2.64 1.03 10.73
C LEU A 4 -3.84 0.52 9.94
N ASP A 5 -3.91 0.86 8.64
CA ASP A 5 -4.99 0.40 7.77
C ASP A 5 -4.94 -1.11 7.58
N TYR A 6 -3.74 -1.66 7.37
CA TYR A 6 -3.51 -3.10 7.23
C TYR A 6 -3.86 -3.87 8.51
N THR A 7 -3.44 -3.37 9.68
CA THR A 7 -3.81 -3.97 10.97
C THR A 7 -5.32 -3.99 11.18
N LYS A 8 -6.00 -2.85 10.94
CA LYS A 8 -7.46 -2.77 11.06
C LYS A 8 -8.18 -3.69 10.07
N PHE A 9 -7.68 -3.78 8.84
CA PHE A 9 -8.20 -4.71 7.83
C PHE A 9 -8.16 -6.16 8.33
N LEU A 10 -7.01 -6.59 8.87
CA LEU A 10 -6.85 -7.93 9.41
C LEU A 10 -7.72 -8.18 10.65
N GLU A 11 -7.81 -7.20 11.56
CA GLU A 11 -8.70 -7.25 12.74
C GLU A 11 -10.18 -7.39 12.36
N HIS A 12 -10.64 -6.67 11.34
CA HIS A 12 -12.03 -6.78 10.90
C HIS A 12 -12.31 -8.14 10.27
N HIS A 13 -11.46 -8.58 9.34
CA HIS A 13 -11.70 -9.83 8.64
C HIS A 13 -11.48 -11.07 9.50
N SER A 14 -10.65 -11.02 10.55
CA SER A 14 -10.53 -12.14 11.49
C SER A 14 -11.83 -12.41 12.25
N ASN A 15 -12.62 -11.37 12.52
CA ASN A 15 -13.93 -11.50 13.18
C ASN A 15 -15.05 -11.96 12.22
N GLU A 16 -14.86 -11.78 10.91
CA GLU A 16 -15.84 -12.17 9.88
C GLU A 16 -15.60 -13.59 9.35
N LEU A 17 -14.36 -14.09 9.44
CA LEU A 17 -14.01 -15.42 8.98
C LEU A 17 -14.61 -16.50 9.88
N LEU A 18 -15.24 -17.49 9.25
CA LEU A 18 -15.67 -18.70 9.95
C LEU A 18 -14.45 -19.49 10.43
N PRO A 19 -14.58 -20.31 11.50
CA PRO A 19 -13.52 -21.21 11.93
C PRO A 19 -12.99 -22.08 10.78
N GLY A 20 -11.68 -22.02 10.54
CA GLY A 20 -11.02 -22.71 9.41
C GLY A 20 -11.09 -21.98 8.06
N GLY A 21 -11.70 -20.79 8.01
CA GLY A 21 -11.68 -19.93 6.83
C GLY A 21 -10.28 -19.43 6.50
N VAL A 22 -10.01 -19.25 5.21
CA VAL A 22 -8.71 -18.82 4.70
C VAL A 22 -8.86 -17.51 3.96
N LEU A 23 -8.03 -16.53 4.32
CA LEU A 23 -7.89 -15.28 3.61
C LEU A 23 -6.63 -15.34 2.73
N ILE A 24 -6.78 -15.10 1.43
CA ILE A 24 -5.68 -15.02 0.47
C ILE A 24 -5.61 -13.58 -0.02
N LEU A 25 -4.46 -12.93 0.19
CA LEU A 25 -4.23 -11.54 -0.20
C LEU A 25 -3.19 -11.46 -1.31
N CYS A 26 -3.53 -10.78 -2.40
CA CYS A 26 -2.62 -10.45 -3.49
C CYS A 26 -2.27 -8.96 -3.42
N ILE A 27 -1.23 -8.63 -2.66
CA ILE A 27 -0.79 -7.25 -2.43
C ILE A 27 0.49 -7.01 -3.23
N GLY A 28 0.54 -5.92 -3.99
CA GLY A 28 1.78 -5.49 -4.65
C GLY A 28 2.81 -5.07 -3.61
N CYS A 29 4.02 -5.65 -3.69
CA CYS A 29 5.09 -5.38 -2.75
C CYS A 29 6.35 -4.86 -3.45
N THR A 30 7.15 -4.07 -2.73
CA THR A 30 8.50 -3.73 -3.15
C THR A 30 9.42 -4.91 -2.92
N ASN A 31 10.41 -5.08 -3.81
CA ASN A 31 11.52 -5.98 -3.53
C ASN A 31 12.53 -5.32 -2.55
N ASP A 32 13.56 -6.07 -2.17
CA ASP A 32 14.60 -5.59 -1.23
C ASP A 32 15.40 -4.38 -1.76
N ASN A 33 15.35 -4.10 -3.06
CA ASN A 33 16.01 -2.94 -3.67
C ASN A 33 15.05 -1.74 -3.79
N GLY A 34 13.85 -1.82 -3.22
CA GLY A 34 12.83 -0.78 -3.31
C GLY A 34 12.19 -0.65 -4.69
N PHE A 35 12.31 -1.66 -5.57
CA PHE A 35 11.68 -1.66 -6.88
C PHE A 35 10.22 -2.10 -6.77
N HIS A 36 9.31 -1.32 -7.37
CA HIS A 36 7.86 -1.47 -7.22
C HIS A 36 7.17 -2.14 -8.42
N GLY A 37 7.87 -3.02 -9.15
CA GLY A 37 7.26 -3.79 -10.25
C GLY A 37 6.77 -2.93 -11.43
N GLY A 38 7.32 -1.73 -11.62
CA GLY A 38 6.97 -0.82 -12.72
C GLY A 38 5.86 0.20 -12.41
N ILE A 39 5.25 0.19 -11.22
CA ILE A 39 4.24 1.20 -10.84
C ILE A 39 4.82 2.63 -10.78
N GLU A 40 6.13 2.75 -10.55
CA GLU A 40 6.85 4.03 -10.55
C GLU A 40 6.68 4.77 -11.88
N ILE A 41 6.55 4.03 -12.99
CA ILE A 41 6.30 4.59 -14.33
C ILE A 41 4.94 5.28 -14.36
N ILE A 42 3.92 4.70 -13.70
CA ILE A 42 2.57 5.29 -13.62
C ILE A 42 2.62 6.57 -12.79
N PHE A 43 3.28 6.57 -11.62
CA PHE A 43 3.40 7.79 -10.82
C PHE A 43 4.18 8.90 -11.54
N GLN A 44 5.26 8.55 -12.25
CA GLN A 44 5.99 9.49 -13.07
C GLN A 44 5.13 10.06 -14.20
N LEU A 45 4.31 9.23 -14.85
CA LEU A 45 3.39 9.67 -15.90
C LEU A 45 2.33 10.61 -15.33
N LEU A 46 1.71 10.25 -14.21
CA LEU A 46 0.71 11.07 -13.53
C LEU A 46 1.29 12.42 -13.11
N TYR A 47 2.50 12.44 -12.55
CA TYR A 47 3.20 13.67 -12.20
C TYR A 47 3.50 14.54 -13.44
N LYS A 48 3.91 13.94 -14.55
CA LYS A 48 4.07 14.67 -15.83
C LYS A 48 2.75 15.25 -16.31
N CYS A 49 1.65 14.51 -16.21
CA CYS A 49 0.32 15.01 -16.56
C CYS A 49 -0.10 16.18 -15.65
N ALA A 50 0.15 16.08 -14.34
CA ALA A 50 -0.13 17.16 -13.39
C ALA A 50 0.64 18.45 -13.75
N LYS A 51 1.90 18.33 -14.17
CA LYS A 51 2.70 19.47 -14.66
C LYS A 51 2.15 20.16 -15.92
N LEU A 52 1.31 19.49 -16.69
CA LEU A 52 0.66 20.06 -17.87
C LEU A 52 -0.63 20.82 -17.51
N LEU A 53 -1.13 20.67 -16.29
CA LEU A 53 -2.26 21.42 -15.76
C LEU A 53 -1.78 22.78 -15.24
N PRO A 54 -2.65 23.81 -15.16
CA PRO A 54 -2.31 25.13 -14.61
C PRO A 54 -2.23 25.10 -13.08
N MET A 55 -1.41 24.19 -12.53
CA MET A 55 -1.14 24.05 -11.10
C MET A 55 0.13 24.85 -10.76
N THR A 56 0.13 25.45 -9.58
CA THR A 56 1.31 26.07 -8.96
C THR A 56 2.29 25.01 -8.49
N GLU A 57 3.55 25.39 -8.22
CA GLU A 57 4.55 24.48 -7.67
C GLU A 57 4.15 23.95 -6.28
N GLU A 58 3.46 24.76 -5.48
CA GLU A 58 2.93 24.38 -4.17
C GLU A 58 1.83 23.31 -4.30
N GLU A 59 0.87 23.52 -5.19
CA GLU A 59 -0.18 22.52 -5.45
C GLU A 59 0.38 21.20 -6.01
N LEU A 60 1.46 21.27 -6.80
CA LEU A 60 2.17 20.09 -7.29
C LEU A 60 2.97 19.36 -6.20
N LEU A 61 3.48 20.08 -5.20
CA LEU A 61 4.18 19.49 -4.04
C LEU A 61 3.19 18.83 -3.08
N ASP A 62 2.02 19.45 -2.89
CA ASP A 62 0.94 18.89 -2.08
C ASP A 62 0.22 17.73 -2.78
N PHE A 63 0.43 17.55 -4.08
CA PHE A 63 -0.10 16.45 -4.85
C PHE A 63 0.54 15.12 -4.42
N THR A 64 -0.04 14.51 -3.40
CA THR A 64 0.36 13.24 -2.82
C THR A 64 -0.62 12.15 -3.21
N PHE A 65 -0.09 11.01 -3.67
CA PHE A 65 -0.91 9.82 -3.86
C PHE A 65 -1.03 9.08 -2.53
N PRO A 66 -2.25 8.73 -2.07
CA PRO A 66 -2.46 7.96 -0.85
C PRO A 66 -2.17 6.47 -1.10
N VAL A 67 -1.06 6.17 -1.75
CA VAL A 67 -0.63 4.82 -2.11
C VAL A 67 0.70 4.56 -1.44
N TYR A 68 0.77 3.45 -0.71
CA TYR A 68 1.99 3.00 -0.07
C TYR A 68 2.26 1.55 -0.45
N TYR A 69 3.44 1.33 -1.03
CA TYR A 69 3.90 0.01 -1.42
C TYR A 69 4.80 -0.55 -0.33
N GLN A 70 4.29 -1.56 0.36
CA GLN A 70 5.00 -2.23 1.44
C GLN A 70 6.06 -3.17 0.89
N ASN A 71 7.18 -3.29 1.59
CA ASN A 71 8.06 -4.44 1.38
C ASN A 71 7.37 -5.69 1.93
N TYR A 72 7.62 -6.86 1.33
CA TYR A 72 7.10 -8.13 1.83
C TYR A 72 7.37 -8.35 3.33
N LYS A 73 8.54 -7.94 3.81
CA LYS A 73 8.94 -8.05 5.23
C LYS A 73 8.07 -7.21 6.17
N GLU A 74 7.44 -6.14 5.67
CA GLU A 74 6.52 -5.30 6.44
C GLU A 74 5.12 -5.94 6.55
N LEU A 75 4.76 -6.81 5.60
CA LEU A 75 3.47 -7.50 5.56
C LEU A 75 3.45 -8.78 6.40
N ILE A 76 4.61 -9.43 6.59
CA ILE A 76 4.74 -10.60 7.46
C ILE A 76 5.03 -10.15 8.89
N ASP A 77 4.01 -9.67 9.58
CA ASP A 77 4.09 -9.53 11.03
C ASP A 77 3.70 -10.87 11.67
N TYR A 78 4.71 -11.72 11.93
CA TYR A 78 4.51 -13.04 12.54
C TYR A 78 3.81 -12.98 13.89
N ASP A 79 3.95 -11.88 14.63
CA ASP A 79 3.31 -11.72 15.94
C ASP A 79 1.85 -11.29 15.79
N LEU A 80 1.52 -10.56 14.72
CA LEU A 80 0.14 -10.27 14.34
C LEU A 80 -0.62 -11.54 13.97
N PHE A 81 -0.02 -12.45 13.19
CA PHE A 81 -0.63 -13.73 12.81
C PHE A 81 -0.75 -14.75 13.96
N LYS A 82 -0.02 -14.58 15.06
CA LYS A 82 -0.18 -15.42 16.27
C LYS A 82 -1.28 -14.93 17.20
N LYS A 83 -1.74 -13.69 17.02
CA LYS A 83 -2.71 -13.03 17.89
C LYS A 83 -4.17 -13.35 17.53
N PHE A 84 -4.40 -13.88 16.34
CA PHE A 84 -5.69 -14.29 15.78
C PHE A 84 -5.61 -15.75 15.35
#